data_AF-A0A3S4T324-F1
#
_entry.id   AF-A0A3S4T324-F1
#
_cell.length_a   1.000
_cell.length_b   1.000
_cell.length_c   1.000
_cell.angle_alpha   90.00
_cell.angle_beta   90.00
_cell.angle_gamma   90.00
#
_symmetry.space_group_name_H-M   'P 1'
#
loop_
_entity.id
_entity.type
_entity.pdbx_description
1 polymer ?
#
loop_
_entity_poly.entity_id
_entity_poly.type
_entity_poly.pdbx_seq_one_letter_code
_entity_poly.pdbx_strand_id
1 'polypeptide(L)'
;MLYNLAHFLRAHCSWIWTIFELVNAWLFVLRYAHKLPVVIAGNIVPLTVERIEALAQFFKRQPEDAFIYFRPHAFDVKTLHSLVRNKAFLAYLVIDDNGEIIGYFFLRCFFWGKCYRGYMTDYAHRWQGINRLMGIEATKMARHLHLRMFGSIAPNNVASMKSAQAVNDIRIIKVLRNGDYLVEYLPKS
;
A
#
# COMPACT_ATOMS: atom_id res chain seq x y z
N MET A 1 -12.17 -30.11 -0.24
CA MET A 1 -12.60 -29.87 1.16
C MET A 1 -11.98 -28.62 1.78
N LEU A 2 -10.65 -28.48 1.89
CA LEU A 2 -10.00 -27.27 2.45
C LEU A 2 -10.41 -25.95 1.76
N TYR A 3 -10.63 -25.99 0.45
CA TYR A 3 -11.02 -24.82 -0.34
C TYR A 3 -12.41 -24.27 0.02
N ASN A 4 -13.39 -25.15 0.25
CA ASN A 4 -14.74 -24.75 0.66
C ASN A 4 -14.76 -24.28 2.12
N LEU A 5 -13.93 -24.89 2.98
CA LEU A 5 -13.74 -24.45 4.35
C LEU A 5 -13.12 -23.05 4.41
N ALA A 6 -12.13 -22.75 3.58
CA ALA A 6 -11.51 -21.42 3.49
C ALA A 6 -12.50 -20.35 3.03
N HIS A 7 -13.38 -20.66 2.08
CA HIS A 7 -14.44 -19.74 1.64
C HIS A 7 -15.54 -19.56 2.69
N PHE A 8 -15.93 -20.63 3.38
CA PHE A 8 -16.88 -20.57 4.48
C PHE A 8 -16.36 -19.74 5.67
N LEU A 9 -15.12 -20.00 6.10
CA LEU A 9 -14.46 -19.21 7.14
C LEU A 9 -14.31 -17.74 6.74
N ARG A 10 -13.98 -17.45 5.46
CA ARG A 10 -13.92 -16.08 4.96
C ARG A 10 -15.29 -15.39 4.93
N ALA A 11 -16.36 -16.13 4.62
CA ALA A 11 -17.71 -15.59 4.51
C ALA A 11 -18.40 -15.40 5.86
N HIS A 12 -18.04 -16.19 6.89
CA HIS A 12 -18.76 -16.21 8.17
C HIS A 12 -17.88 -15.83 9.38
N CYS A 13 -16.57 -15.68 9.21
CA CYS A 13 -15.65 -15.41 10.31
C CYS A 13 -14.69 -14.26 9.97
N SER A 14 -15.24 -13.07 9.72
CA SER A 14 -14.46 -11.83 9.58
C SER A 14 -13.55 -11.57 10.80
N TRP A 15 -13.94 -12.04 11.98
CA TRP A 15 -13.14 -11.97 13.21
C TRP A 15 -11.80 -12.74 13.12
N ILE A 16 -11.74 -13.86 12.38
CA ILE A 16 -10.49 -14.62 12.17
C ILE A 16 -9.48 -13.75 11.41
N TRP A 17 -9.96 -13.01 10.43
CA TRP A 17 -9.12 -12.08 9.68
C TRP A 17 -8.58 -10.98 10.59
N THR A 18 -9.41 -10.43 11.47
CA THR A 18 -9.00 -9.44 12.48
C THR A 18 -7.93 -10.00 13.41
N ILE A 19 -8.09 -11.23 13.92
CA ILE A 19 -7.07 -11.87 14.78
C ILE A 19 -5.77 -12.05 14.01
N PHE A 20 -5.84 -12.54 12.77
CA PHE A 20 -4.66 -12.72 11.94
C PHE A 20 -3.94 -11.38 11.69
N GLU A 21 -4.67 -10.30 11.44
CA GLU A 21 -4.10 -8.96 11.29
C GLU A 21 -3.43 -8.47 12.58
N LEU A 22 -4.04 -8.69 13.75
CA LEU A 22 -3.48 -8.32 15.05
C LEU A 22 -2.20 -9.11 15.38
N VAL A 23 -2.22 -10.43 15.18
CA VAL A 23 -1.05 -11.30 15.39
C VAL A 23 0.08 -10.89 14.44
N ASN A 24 -0.24 -10.64 13.17
CA ASN A 24 0.74 -10.16 12.21
C ASN A 24 1.33 -8.81 12.62
N ALA A 25 0.50 -7.86 13.06
CA ALA A 25 0.96 -6.54 13.52
C ALA A 25 1.90 -6.67 14.72
N TRP A 26 1.54 -7.49 15.70
CA TRP A 26 2.35 -7.73 16.90
C TRP A 26 3.70 -8.38 16.57
N LEU A 27 3.71 -9.46 15.78
CA LEU A 27 4.94 -10.12 15.35
C LEU A 27 5.80 -9.21 14.46
N PHE A 28 5.18 -8.37 13.64
CA PHE A 28 5.89 -7.39 12.82
C PHE A 28 6.62 -6.36 13.68
N VAL A 29 5.97 -5.83 14.72
CA VAL A 29 6.59 -4.90 15.68
C VAL A 29 7.78 -5.57 16.37
N LEU A 30 7.61 -6.78 16.91
CA LEU A 30 8.70 -7.50 17.57
C LEU A 30 9.93 -7.67 16.67
N ARG A 31 9.72 -7.94 15.38
CA ARG A 31 10.79 -8.20 14.44
C ARG A 31 11.44 -6.95 13.85
N TYR A 32 10.65 -5.90 13.59
CA TYR A 32 11.08 -4.77 12.75
C TYR A 32 11.02 -3.40 13.41
N ALA A 33 10.41 -3.22 14.59
CA ALA A 33 10.19 -1.89 15.17
C ALA A 33 11.48 -1.07 15.33
N HIS A 34 12.57 -1.69 15.77
CA HIS A 34 13.87 -1.05 15.94
C HIS A 34 14.59 -0.72 14.61
N LYS A 35 14.04 -1.17 13.48
CA LYS A 35 14.55 -0.93 12.12
C LYS A 35 13.58 -0.10 11.29
N LEU A 36 12.51 0.46 11.89
CA LEU A 36 11.57 1.24 11.10
C LEU A 36 12.29 2.50 10.57
N PRO A 37 12.34 2.67 9.24
CA PRO A 37 13.06 3.79 8.66
C PRO A 37 12.32 5.09 8.98
N VAL A 38 13.09 6.15 9.25
CA VAL A 38 12.57 7.51 9.16
C VAL A 38 12.47 7.84 7.68
N VAL A 39 11.30 8.26 7.19
CA VAL A 39 11.16 8.73 5.82
C VAL A 39 11.88 10.05 5.68
N ILE A 40 12.76 10.16 4.68
CA ILE A 40 13.73 11.26 4.55
C ILE A 40 13.29 12.28 3.48
N ALA A 41 12.33 11.94 2.62
CA ALA A 41 11.80 12.89 1.64
C ALA A 41 10.99 13.98 2.36
N GLY A 42 11.42 15.24 2.24
CA GLY A 42 10.90 16.37 3.04
C GLY A 42 9.40 16.64 2.89
N ASN A 43 8.79 16.22 1.77
CA ASN A 43 7.38 16.37 1.50
C ASN A 43 6.56 15.10 1.79
N ILE A 44 7.17 14.05 2.37
CA ILE A 44 6.49 12.83 2.75
C ILE A 44 6.38 12.73 4.26
N VAL A 45 5.15 12.60 4.75
CA VAL A 45 4.85 12.48 6.18
C VAL A 45 4.15 11.15 6.48
N PRO A 46 4.37 10.54 7.66
CA PRO A 46 3.59 9.38 8.07
C PRO A 46 2.12 9.75 8.20
N LEU A 47 1.23 8.81 7.88
CA LEU A 47 -0.18 8.95 8.20
C LEU A 47 -0.36 8.92 9.72
N THR A 48 -0.96 9.97 10.26
CA THR A 48 -1.31 10.09 11.67
C THR A 48 -2.83 10.19 11.84
N VAL A 49 -3.30 10.07 13.08
CA VAL A 49 -4.75 10.11 13.39
C VAL A 49 -5.36 11.45 12.98
N GLU A 50 -4.61 12.54 13.13
CA GLU A 50 -5.05 13.92 12.86
C GLU A 50 -5.22 14.21 11.36
N ARG A 51 -4.73 13.33 10.48
CA ARG A 51 -4.78 13.50 9.01
C ARG A 51 -5.79 12.57 8.35
N ILE A 52 -6.55 11.78 9.11
CA ILE A 52 -7.50 10.81 8.56
C ILE A 52 -8.63 11.51 7.81
N GLU A 53 -9.19 12.57 8.37
CA GLU A 53 -10.28 13.33 7.75
C GLU A 53 -9.81 13.95 6.42
N ALA A 54 -8.62 14.55 6.42
CA ALA A 54 -8.00 15.10 5.21
C ALA A 54 -7.75 14.01 4.17
N LEU A 55 -7.29 12.82 4.58
CA LEU A 55 -7.09 11.68 3.68
C LEU A 55 -8.42 11.15 3.12
N ALA A 56 -9.47 11.09 3.92
CA ALA A 56 -10.80 10.72 3.46
C ALA A 56 -11.35 11.71 2.43
N GLN A 57 -11.12 13.02 2.64
CA GLN A 57 -11.46 14.05 1.66
C GLN A 57 -10.62 13.91 0.37
N PHE A 58 -9.32 13.62 0.49
CA PHE A 58 -8.45 13.31 -0.64
C PHE A 58 -9.01 12.16 -1.48
N PHE A 59 -9.48 11.08 -0.88
CA PHE A 59 -10.12 9.99 -1.63
C PHE A 59 -11.44 10.44 -2.25
N LYS A 60 -12.28 11.17 -1.52
CA LYS A 60 -13.58 11.63 -2.02
C LYS A 60 -13.48 12.53 -3.24
N ARG A 61 -12.41 13.32 -3.38
CA ARG A 61 -12.19 14.19 -4.55
C ARG A 61 -11.58 13.48 -5.77
N GLN A 62 -11.16 12.22 -5.65
CA GLN A 62 -10.64 11.48 -6.80
C GLN A 62 -11.77 11.08 -7.75
N PRO A 63 -11.53 11.11 -9.07
CA PRO A 63 -12.50 10.64 -10.05
C PRO A 63 -12.74 9.12 -9.92
N GLU A 64 -13.94 8.66 -10.31
CA GLU A 64 -14.35 7.25 -10.15
C GLU A 64 -13.40 6.26 -10.85
N ASP A 65 -12.80 6.68 -11.97
CA ASP A 65 -11.85 5.90 -12.76
C ASP A 65 -10.56 5.58 -11.98
N ALA A 66 -10.15 6.44 -11.04
CA ALA A 66 -8.99 6.23 -10.17
C ALA A 66 -9.16 4.97 -9.29
N PHE A 67 -10.41 4.57 -9.03
CA PHE A 67 -10.76 3.41 -8.23
C PHE A 67 -10.97 2.14 -9.05
N ILE A 68 -10.85 2.17 -10.38
CA ILE A 68 -10.95 0.95 -11.21
C ILE A 68 -9.87 -0.06 -10.81
N TYR A 69 -8.64 0.44 -10.61
CA TYR A 69 -7.47 -0.40 -10.33
C TYR A 69 -6.98 -0.31 -8.88
N PHE A 70 -7.55 0.59 -8.07
CA PHE A 70 -7.09 0.85 -6.71
C PHE A 70 -8.23 0.81 -5.71
N ARG A 71 -8.47 -0.38 -5.13
CA ARG A 71 -9.40 -0.61 -4.00
C ARG A 71 -8.76 -1.50 -2.94
N PRO A 72 -7.66 -1.06 -2.31
CA PRO A 72 -6.92 -1.87 -1.35
C PRO A 72 -7.68 -2.11 -0.03
N HIS A 73 -8.58 -1.19 0.31
CA HIS A 73 -9.44 -1.18 1.50
C HIS A 73 -10.61 -0.23 1.24
N ALA A 74 -11.56 -0.16 2.17
CA ALA A 74 -12.57 0.90 2.15
C ALA A 74 -11.91 2.26 2.52
N PHE A 75 -12.39 3.34 1.91
CA PHE A 75 -11.80 4.67 2.02
C PHE A 75 -12.48 5.55 3.08
N ASP A 76 -13.38 4.97 3.87
CA ASP A 76 -14.09 5.66 4.95
C ASP A 76 -13.20 5.87 6.18
N VAL A 77 -13.55 6.89 6.96
CA VAL A 77 -12.81 7.32 8.16
C VAL A 77 -12.63 6.17 9.16
N LYS A 78 -13.65 5.32 9.36
CA LYS A 78 -13.57 4.19 10.30
C LYS A 78 -12.52 3.17 9.86
N THR A 79 -12.46 2.83 8.58
CA THR A 79 -11.44 1.93 8.03
C THR A 79 -10.05 2.54 8.13
N LEU A 80 -9.88 3.83 7.80
CA LEU A 80 -8.59 4.52 7.91
C LEU A 80 -8.08 4.60 9.36
N HIS A 81 -8.96 4.80 10.34
CA HIS A 81 -8.61 4.73 11.77
C HIS A 81 -8.08 3.35 12.18
N SER A 82 -8.66 2.27 11.65
CA SER A 82 -8.17 0.93 11.94
C SER A 82 -6.79 0.70 11.33
N LEU A 83 -6.57 1.18 10.09
CA LEU A 83 -5.32 1.04 9.37
C LEU A 83 -4.17 1.82 10.02
N VAL A 84 -4.38 3.07 10.45
CA VAL A 84 -3.31 3.86 11.11
C VAL A 84 -2.84 3.24 12.43
N ARG A 85 -3.72 2.50 13.11
CA ARG A 85 -3.40 1.79 14.35
C ARG A 85 -2.65 0.48 14.10
N ASN A 86 -2.77 -0.09 12.89
CA ASN A 86 -2.10 -1.32 12.53
C ASN A 86 -0.62 -1.06 12.24
N LYS A 87 0.25 -1.49 13.15
CA LYS A 87 1.70 -1.28 13.06
C LYS A 87 2.38 -2.03 11.89
N ALA A 88 1.72 -3.00 11.28
CA ALA A 88 2.18 -3.65 10.06
C ALA A 88 1.67 -2.95 8.79
N PHE A 89 0.90 -1.88 8.90
CA PHE A 89 0.43 -1.07 7.78
C PHE A 89 1.15 0.28 7.80
N LEU A 90 2.26 0.37 7.06
CA LEU A 90 3.07 1.58 7.00
C LEU A 90 2.49 2.51 5.93
N ALA A 91 1.76 3.54 6.35
CA ALA A 91 1.08 4.47 5.45
C ALA A 91 1.69 5.88 5.54
N TYR A 92 1.77 6.54 4.39
CA TYR A 92 2.42 7.83 4.23
C TYR A 92 1.65 8.70 3.24
N LEU A 93 1.81 10.02 3.40
CA LEU A 93 1.19 11.05 2.60
C LEU A 93 2.27 11.87 1.92
N VAL A 94 2.03 12.27 0.68
CA VAL A 94 2.82 13.30 0.00
C VAL A 94 2.06 14.60 0.13
N ILE A 95 2.73 15.62 0.65
CA ILE A 95 2.18 16.95 0.93
C ILE A 95 2.78 17.95 -0.06
N ASP A 96 2.00 18.88 -0.60
CA ASP A 96 2.53 19.99 -1.40
C ASP A 96 3.02 21.15 -0.52
N ASP A 97 3.54 22.20 -1.15
CA ASP A 97 4.02 23.39 -0.44
C ASP A 97 2.90 24.16 0.30
N ASN A 98 1.64 23.94 -0.09
CA ASN A 98 0.45 24.53 0.55
C ASN A 98 -0.09 23.69 1.72
N GLY A 99 0.47 22.51 1.97
CA GLY A 99 0.01 21.60 3.02
C GLY A 99 -1.08 20.62 2.58
N GLU A 100 -1.44 20.58 1.30
CA GLU A 100 -2.44 19.66 0.74
C GLU A 100 -1.87 18.26 0.48
N ILE A 101 -2.73 17.24 0.65
CA ILE A 101 -2.38 15.85 0.32
C ILE A 101 -2.44 15.66 -1.19
N ILE A 102 -1.29 15.49 -1.85
CA ILE A 102 -1.20 15.24 -3.30
C ILE A 102 -0.89 13.78 -3.64
N GLY A 103 -0.62 12.96 -2.62
CA GLY A 103 -0.38 11.53 -2.79
C GLY A 103 -0.54 10.75 -1.50
N TYR A 104 -0.86 9.47 -1.66
CA TYR A 104 -1.00 8.51 -0.58
C TYR A 104 -0.33 7.22 -1.02
N PHE A 105 0.48 6.62 -0.14
CA PHE A 105 0.99 5.27 -0.37
C PHE A 105 1.17 4.50 0.92
N PHE A 106 1.21 3.18 0.79
CA PHE A 106 1.39 2.29 1.93
C PHE A 106 2.20 1.04 1.58
N LEU A 107 2.75 0.42 2.62
CA LEU A 107 3.24 -0.94 2.65
C LEU A 107 2.44 -1.74 3.67
N ARG A 108 1.68 -2.73 3.20
CA ARG A 108 1.07 -3.75 4.05
C ARG A 108 2.10 -4.85 4.28
N CYS A 109 2.75 -4.81 5.44
CA CYS A 109 3.85 -5.67 5.80
C CYS A 109 3.40 -6.94 6.53
N PHE A 110 4.23 -7.97 6.43
CA PHE A 110 4.03 -9.25 7.09
C PHE A 110 5.28 -9.65 7.85
N PHE A 111 5.10 -10.23 9.04
CA PHE A 111 6.22 -10.58 9.92
C PHE A 111 7.23 -11.54 9.25
N TRP A 112 6.77 -12.39 8.34
CA TRP A 112 7.61 -13.34 7.59
C TRP A 112 8.39 -12.73 6.41
N GLY A 113 8.49 -11.40 6.31
CA GLY A 113 9.41 -10.76 5.36
C GLY A 113 8.83 -10.46 3.98
N LYS A 114 7.50 -10.30 3.88
CA LYS A 114 6.83 -9.84 2.66
C LYS A 114 6.08 -8.55 2.93
N CYS A 115 5.92 -7.71 1.92
CA CYS A 115 4.99 -6.58 1.95
C CYS A 115 4.25 -6.42 0.62
N TYR A 116 3.09 -5.78 0.67
CA TYR A 116 2.33 -5.40 -0.52
C TYR A 116 2.24 -3.88 -0.55
N ARG A 117 2.59 -3.28 -1.70
CA ARG A 117 2.51 -1.83 -1.88
C ARG A 117 1.23 -1.42 -2.58
N GLY A 118 0.75 -0.24 -2.23
CA GLY A 118 -0.28 0.47 -2.97
C GLY A 118 -0.04 1.97 -2.89
N TYR A 119 -0.43 2.70 -3.93
CA TYR A 119 -0.35 4.15 -3.95
C TYR A 119 -1.42 4.77 -4.85
N MET A 120 -1.73 6.03 -4.58
CA MET A 120 -2.63 6.87 -5.35
C MET A 120 -2.08 8.30 -5.36
N THR A 121 -2.00 8.89 -6.53
CA THR A 121 -1.68 10.32 -6.72
C THR A 121 -2.95 11.08 -7.05
N ASP A 122 -3.04 12.31 -6.55
CA ASP A 122 -4.13 13.21 -6.90
C ASP A 122 -4.27 13.37 -8.41
N TYR A 123 -5.50 13.31 -8.94
CA TYR A 123 -5.76 13.49 -10.36
C TYR A 123 -5.21 14.82 -10.91
N ALA A 124 -5.28 15.91 -10.12
CA ALA A 124 -4.80 17.23 -10.51
C ALA A 124 -3.26 17.33 -10.53
N HIS A 125 -2.57 16.38 -9.90
CA HIS A 125 -1.10 16.35 -9.77
C HIS A 125 -0.47 15.15 -10.50
N ARG A 126 -1.22 14.51 -11.39
CA ARG A 126 -0.67 13.46 -12.27
C ARG A 126 0.44 14.03 -13.14
N TRP A 127 1.36 13.15 -13.55
CA TRP A 127 2.51 13.48 -14.41
C TRP A 127 3.60 14.37 -13.79
N GLN A 128 3.48 14.75 -12.51
CA GLN A 128 4.49 15.53 -11.78
C GLN A 128 5.54 14.65 -11.07
N GLY A 129 5.63 13.36 -11.40
CA GLY A 129 6.60 12.44 -10.80
C GLY A 129 6.25 11.91 -9.40
N ILE A 130 5.08 12.23 -8.84
CA ILE A 130 4.65 11.81 -7.49
C ILE A 130 4.62 10.28 -7.34
N ASN A 131 4.09 9.55 -8.33
CA ASN A 131 4.12 8.07 -8.32
C ASN A 131 5.55 7.50 -8.28
N ARG A 132 6.48 8.14 -8.99
CA ARG A 132 7.90 7.75 -8.98
C ARG A 132 8.52 8.00 -7.61
N LEU A 133 8.25 9.16 -7.01
CA LEU A 133 8.68 9.51 -5.65
C LEU A 133 8.18 8.48 -4.63
N MET A 134 6.87 8.22 -4.59
CA MET A 134 6.27 7.23 -3.68
C MET A 134 6.84 5.82 -3.91
N GLY A 135 7.03 5.43 -5.17
CA GLY A 135 7.61 4.13 -5.52
C GLY A 135 9.06 3.99 -5.04
N ILE A 136 9.88 5.04 -5.17
CA ILE A 136 11.27 5.06 -4.70
C ILE A 136 11.32 4.89 -3.19
N GLU A 137 10.51 5.67 -2.46
CA GLU A 137 10.49 5.62 -1.00
C GLU A 137 9.94 4.29 -0.48
N ALA A 138 8.88 3.75 -1.09
CA ALA A 138 8.40 2.39 -0.81
C ALA A 138 9.50 1.33 -1.02
N THR A 139 10.28 1.45 -2.10
CA THR A 139 11.40 0.52 -2.39
C THR A 139 12.52 0.65 -1.36
N LYS A 140 12.90 1.88 -0.98
CA LYS A 140 13.92 2.13 0.06
C LYS A 140 13.50 1.52 1.39
N MET A 141 12.26 1.74 1.80
CA MET A 141 11.71 1.16 3.04
C MET A 141 11.71 -0.36 3.01
N ALA A 142 11.23 -0.97 1.92
CA ALA A 142 11.24 -2.42 1.77
C ALA A 142 12.68 -2.99 1.82
N ARG A 143 13.65 -2.35 1.16
CA ARG A 143 15.07 -2.74 1.21
C ARG A 143 15.65 -2.64 2.62
N HIS A 144 15.42 -1.52 3.30
CA HIS A 144 15.92 -1.28 4.65
C HIS A 144 15.40 -2.33 5.65
N LEU A 145 14.14 -2.72 5.50
CA LEU A 145 13.51 -3.76 6.32
C LEU A 145 13.77 -5.19 5.80
N HIS A 146 14.52 -5.36 4.71
CA HIS A 146 14.74 -6.64 4.03
C HIS A 146 13.44 -7.38 3.66
N LEU A 147 12.41 -6.63 3.24
CA LEU A 147 11.11 -7.16 2.83
C LEU A 147 11.06 -7.41 1.33
N ARG A 148 10.46 -8.52 0.93
CA ARG A 148 10.09 -8.78 -0.46
C ARG A 148 8.79 -8.06 -0.79
N MET A 149 8.81 -7.17 -1.78
CA MET A 149 7.70 -6.28 -2.09
C MET A 149 6.87 -6.78 -3.27
N PHE A 150 5.55 -6.85 -3.10
CA PHE A 150 4.61 -7.37 -4.07
C PHE A 150 3.48 -6.37 -4.36
N GLY A 151 2.72 -6.63 -5.41
CA GLY A 151 1.48 -5.92 -5.72
C GLY A 151 0.72 -6.58 -6.86
N SER A 152 -0.45 -6.03 -7.15
CA SER A 152 -1.27 -6.46 -8.28
C SER A 152 -1.31 -5.34 -9.32
N ILE A 153 -1.15 -5.69 -10.60
CA ILE A 153 -1.27 -4.74 -11.72
C ILE A 153 -2.17 -5.37 -12.78
N ALA A 154 -3.25 -4.69 -13.12
CA ALA A 154 -4.12 -5.11 -14.21
C ALA A 154 -3.35 -5.06 -15.55
N PRO A 155 -3.46 -6.07 -16.43
CA PRO A 155 -2.70 -6.13 -17.69
C PRO A 155 -2.92 -4.95 -18.61
N ASN A 156 -4.14 -4.39 -18.60
CA ASN A 156 -4.53 -3.21 -19.38
C ASN A 156 -4.10 -1.88 -18.75
N ASN A 157 -3.63 -1.86 -17.50
CA ASN A 157 -3.12 -0.66 -16.85
C ASN A 157 -1.64 -0.43 -17.18
N VAL A 158 -1.40 -0.05 -18.44
CA VAL A 158 -0.05 0.22 -18.97
C VAL A 158 0.66 1.31 -18.19
N ALA A 159 -0.07 2.33 -17.71
CA ALA A 159 0.49 3.42 -16.93
C ALA A 159 1.07 2.94 -15.59
N SER A 160 0.34 2.09 -14.86
CA SER A 160 0.81 1.50 -13.61
C SER A 160 2.02 0.59 -13.82
N MET A 161 2.00 -0.23 -14.88
CA MET A 161 3.14 -1.08 -15.23
C MET A 161 4.40 -0.25 -15.54
N LYS A 162 4.29 0.77 -16.40
CA LYS A 162 5.42 1.66 -16.74
C LYS A 162 5.93 2.43 -15.53
N SER A 163 5.04 2.95 -14.69
CA SER A 163 5.38 3.63 -13.43
C SER A 163 6.18 2.70 -12.51
N ALA A 164 5.73 1.45 -12.35
CA ALA A 164 6.42 0.45 -11.56
C ALA A 164 7.79 0.09 -12.14
N GLN A 165 7.88 -0.11 -13.46
CA GLN A 165 9.12 -0.43 -14.18
C GLN A 165 10.14 0.72 -14.17
N ALA A 166 9.70 1.98 -14.04
CA ALA A 166 10.61 3.10 -13.90
C ALA A 166 11.46 2.99 -12.63
N VAL A 167 10.88 2.50 -11.55
CA VAL A 167 11.51 2.41 -10.22
C VAL A 167 12.12 1.04 -9.94
N ASN A 168 11.47 -0.03 -10.40
CA ASN A 168 11.82 -1.41 -10.05
C ASN A 168 11.94 -2.28 -11.29
N ASP A 169 12.73 -3.34 -11.20
CA ASP A 169 12.58 -4.46 -12.12
C ASP A 169 11.35 -5.27 -11.70
N ILE A 170 10.52 -5.63 -12.68
CA ILE A 170 9.23 -6.28 -12.42
C ILE A 170 9.31 -7.75 -12.80
N ARG A 171 9.05 -8.62 -11.83
CA ARG A 171 8.88 -10.05 -12.06
C ARG A 171 7.40 -10.41 -11.92
N ILE A 172 6.78 -10.87 -13.01
CA ILE A 172 5.42 -11.41 -12.96
C ILE A 172 5.50 -12.81 -12.33
N ILE A 173 4.79 -13.00 -11.22
CA ILE A 173 4.78 -14.27 -10.46
C ILE A 173 3.68 -15.19 -10.98
N LYS A 174 2.48 -14.64 -11.21
CA LYS A 174 1.33 -15.36 -11.78
C LYS A 174 0.21 -14.41 -12.19
N VAL A 175 -0.74 -14.93 -12.96
CA VAL A 175 -2.03 -14.29 -13.22
C VAL A 175 -3.00 -14.66 -12.08
N LEU A 176 -3.65 -13.67 -11.48
CA LEU A 176 -4.69 -13.81 -10.48
C LEU A 176 -6.02 -14.12 -11.14
N ARG A 177 -7.00 -14.60 -10.36
CA ARG A 177 -8.31 -15.02 -10.88
C ARG A 177 -9.11 -13.89 -11.54
N ASN A 178 -8.87 -12.65 -11.11
CA ASN A 178 -9.48 -11.46 -11.68
C ASN A 178 -8.75 -10.95 -12.94
N GLY A 179 -7.75 -11.68 -13.44
CA GLY A 179 -6.94 -11.30 -14.60
C GLY A 179 -5.72 -10.44 -14.26
N ASP A 180 -5.59 -9.92 -13.04
CA ASP A 180 -4.44 -9.10 -12.63
C ASP A 180 -3.14 -9.89 -12.57
N TYR A 181 -2.02 -9.26 -12.88
CA TYR A 181 -0.71 -9.82 -12.59
C TYR A 181 -0.35 -9.63 -11.12
N LEU A 182 -0.04 -10.72 -10.42
CA LEU A 182 0.74 -10.65 -9.19
C LEU A 182 2.19 -10.42 -9.57
N VAL A 183 2.76 -9.29 -9.15
CA VAL A 183 4.14 -8.91 -9.44
C VAL A 183 4.97 -8.82 -8.18
N GLU A 184 6.25 -9.17 -8.30
CA GLU A 184 7.30 -8.86 -7.34
C GLU A 184 8.10 -7.65 -7.87
N TYR A 185 8.29 -6.66 -7.01
CA TYR A 185 9.05 -5.45 -7.29
C TYR A 185 10.48 -5.65 -6.80
N LEU A 186 11.41 -5.80 -7.73
CA LEU A 186 12.83 -5.97 -7.44
C LEU A 186 13.51 -4.59 -7.49
N PRO A 187 14.35 -4.25 -6.50
CA PRO A 187 15.16 -3.05 -6.60
C PRO A 187 16.06 -3.09 -7.82
N LYS A 188 16.15 -1.97 -8.56
CA LYS A 188 17.17 -1.82 -9.60
C LYS A 188 18.56 -1.78 -8.96
N SER A 189 19.51 -2.40 -9.65
CA SER A 189 20.94 -2.35 -9.35
C SER A 189 21.46 -0.92 -9.44
#